data_AF-A0A224ACD8-F1
#
_entry.id   AF-A0A224ACD8-F1
#
_cell.length_a   1.000
_cell.length_b   1.000
_cell.length_c   1.000
_cell.angle_alpha   90.00
_cell.angle_beta   90.00
_cell.angle_gamma   90.00
#
_symmetry.space_group_name_H-M   'P 1'
#
loop_
_entity.id
_entity.type
_entity.pdbx_description
1 polymer ?
#
loop_
_entity_poly.entity_id
_entity_poly.type
_entity_poly.pdbx_seq_one_letter_code
_entity_poly.pdbx_strand_id
1 'polypeptide(L)'
;GGGLFALLFLAEYSAMLFFSLVTAVWFFGSFLLVCVITMSVVILFLFTRGVYPRFRYDLLMMVCWKSFLPFALCLLIFSVTGMSL
;
A
#
# COMPACT_ATOMS: atom_id res chain seq x y z
N GLY A 1 -15.80 -25.01 16.09
CA GLY A 1 -15.82 -24.25 14.82
C GLY A 1 -15.10 -22.92 14.96
N GLY A 2 -13.76 -22.93 14.97
CA GLY A 2 -12.93 -21.72 15.02
C GLY A 2 -11.90 -21.63 13.89
N GLY A 3 -11.78 -22.66 13.03
CA GLY A 3 -10.79 -22.69 11.96
C GLY A 3 -10.97 -21.55 10.94
N LEU A 4 -12.21 -21.23 10.56
CA LEU A 4 -12.51 -20.12 9.64
C LEU A 4 -12.12 -18.76 10.22
N PHE A 5 -12.27 -18.57 11.53
CA PHE A 5 -11.83 -17.34 12.20
C PHE A 5 -10.30 -17.22 12.20
N ALA A 6 -9.59 -18.32 12.47
CA ALA A 6 -8.13 -18.36 12.38
C ALA A 6 -7.62 -18.06 10.96
N LEU A 7 -8.29 -18.60 9.93
CA LEU A 7 -7.96 -18.33 8.53
C LEU A 7 -8.20 -16.87 8.15
N LEU A 8 -9.20 -16.20 8.73
CA LEU A 8 -9.46 -14.78 8.45
C LEU A 8 -8.32 -13.89 8.99
N PHE A 9 -7.82 -14.13 10.20
CA PHE A 9 -6.64 -13.41 10.70
C PHE A 9 -5.41 -13.74 9.88
N LEU A 10 -5.17 -15.02 9.59
CA LEU A 10 -4.03 -15.43 8.79
C LEU A 10 -4.04 -14.74 7.42
N ALA A 11 -5.21 -14.64 6.78
CA ALA A 11 -5.39 -13.93 5.52
C ALA A 11 -5.07 -12.43 5.66
N GLU A 12 -5.58 -11.75 6.70
CA GLU A 12 -5.30 -10.32 6.91
C GLU A 12 -3.80 -10.03 7.11
N TYR A 13 -3.12 -10.82 7.94
CA TYR A 13 -1.68 -10.68 8.16
C TYR A 13 -0.87 -11.03 6.91
N SER A 14 -1.27 -12.08 6.18
CA SER A 14 -0.61 -12.47 4.92
C SER A 14 -0.74 -11.38 3.85
N ALA A 15 -1.90 -10.70 3.76
CA ALA A 15 -2.11 -9.61 2.83
C ALA A 15 -1.22 -8.40 3.16
N MET A 16 -1.07 -8.05 4.45
CA MET A 16 -0.16 -6.98 4.87
C MET A 16 1.30 -7.27 4.49
N LEU A 17 1.77 -8.51 4.68
CA LEU A 17 3.10 -8.93 4.27
C LEU A 17 3.27 -8.96 2.73
N PHE A 18 2.23 -9.37 2.01
CA PHE A 18 2.26 -9.39 0.56
C PHE A 18 2.41 -7.98 -0.02
N PHE A 19 1.62 -7.01 0.46
CA PHE A 19 1.71 -5.63 -0.01
C PHE A 19 3.06 -4.98 0.33
N SER A 20 3.65 -5.26 1.51
CA SER A 20 4.97 -4.72 1.84
C SER A 20 6.08 -5.26 0.92
N LEU A 21 6.02 -6.53 0.53
CA LEU A 21 6.92 -7.11 -0.47
C LEU A 21 6.76 -6.45 -1.84
N VAL A 22 5.52 -6.32 -2.32
CA VAL A 22 5.23 -5.69 -3.64
C VAL A 22 5.77 -4.27 -3.68
N THR A 23 5.55 -3.47 -2.64
CA THR A 23 6.07 -2.10 -2.57
C THR A 23 7.61 -2.06 -2.58
N ALA A 24 8.28 -2.95 -1.85
CA ALA A 24 9.74 -2.99 -1.84
C ALA A 24 10.32 -3.33 -3.22
N VAL A 25 9.70 -4.28 -3.94
CA VAL A 25 10.15 -4.70 -5.27
C VAL A 25 9.93 -3.59 -6.31
N TRP A 26 8.73 -3.00 -6.35
CA TRP A 26 8.41 -1.96 -7.35
C TRP A 26 9.21 -0.68 -7.16
N PHE A 27 9.51 -0.27 -5.93
CA PHE A 27 10.22 0.99 -5.68
C PHE A 27 11.74 0.85 -5.68
N PHE A 28 12.30 -0.22 -5.12
CA PHE A 28 13.75 -0.30 -4.86
C PHE A 28 14.52 -1.31 -5.71
N GLY A 29 13.86 -2.25 -6.41
CA GLY A 29 14.42 -3.10 -7.47
C GLY A 29 15.61 -4.02 -7.14
N SER A 30 16.32 -3.81 -6.04
CA SER A 30 17.56 -4.50 -5.66
C SER A 30 17.28 -5.62 -4.67
N PHE A 31 17.63 -6.85 -5.06
CA PHE A 31 17.37 -8.07 -4.30
C PHE A 31 17.93 -8.04 -2.86
N LEU A 32 19.12 -7.47 -2.67
CA LEU A 32 19.76 -7.40 -1.33
C LEU A 32 19.06 -6.41 -0.40
N LEU A 33 18.49 -5.34 -0.94
CA LEU A 33 17.82 -4.31 -0.15
C LEU A 33 16.33 -4.63 0.09
N VAL A 34 15.73 -5.48 -0.75
CA VAL A 34 14.30 -5.86 -0.62
C VAL A 34 13.99 -6.37 0.78
N CYS A 35 14.78 -7.29 1.34
CA CYS A 35 14.53 -7.84 2.68
C CYS A 35 14.52 -6.76 3.77
N VAL A 36 15.49 -5.85 3.75
CA VAL A 36 15.61 -4.77 4.75
C VAL A 36 14.46 -3.78 4.62
N ILE A 37 14.09 -3.44 3.39
CA ILE A 37 13.01 -2.50 3.08
C ILE A 37 11.65 -3.12 3.41
N THR A 38 11.43 -4.40 3.11
CA THR A 38 10.19 -5.07 3.50
C THR A 38 10.02 -5.05 5.01
N MET A 39 11.08 -5.32 5.79
CA MET A 39 11.01 -5.26 7.25
C MET A 39 10.69 -3.84 7.75
N SER A 40 11.32 -2.80 7.18
CA SER A 40 11.01 -1.42 7.57
C SER A 40 9.57 -1.03 7.21
N VAL A 41 9.07 -1.43 6.03
CA VAL A 41 7.68 -1.18 5.60
C VAL A 41 6.68 -1.89 6.50
N VAL A 42 6.94 -3.13 6.92
CA VAL A 42 6.07 -3.86 7.87
C VAL A 42 6.01 -3.13 9.22
N ILE A 43 7.14 -2.65 9.74
CA ILE A 43 7.19 -1.87 10.98
C ILE A 43 6.37 -0.57 10.83
N LEU A 44 6.46 0.11 9.68
CA LEU A 44 5.64 1.28 9.39
C LEU A 44 4.14 0.92 9.32
N PHE A 45 3.75 -0.20 8.72
CA PHE A 45 2.35 -0.67 8.72
C PHE A 45 1.83 -0.97 10.14
N LEU A 46 2.65 -1.59 10.99
CA LEU A 46 2.31 -1.81 12.40
C LEU A 46 2.17 -0.48 13.15
N PHE A 47 3.08 0.46 12.92
CA PHE A 47 3.08 1.78 13.55
C PHE A 47 1.85 2.61 13.14
N THR A 48 1.53 2.66 11.85
CA THR A 48 0.34 3.37 11.35
C THR A 48 -0.95 2.84 11.95
N ARG A 49 -1.07 1.53 12.20
CA ARG A 49 -2.23 0.96 12.92
C ARG A 49 -2.33 1.41 14.38
N GLY A 50 -1.21 1.73 15.03
CA GLY A 50 -1.18 2.22 16.41
C GLY A 50 -1.41 3.73 16.55
N VAL A 51 -1.03 4.52 15.54
CA VAL A 51 -1.03 5.99 15.62
C VAL A 51 -2.31 6.63 15.07
N TYR A 52 -2.90 6.09 14.02
CA TYR A 52 -4.01 6.76 13.35
C TYR A 52 -5.38 6.35 13.92
N PRO A 53 -6.25 7.33 14.27
CA PRO A 53 -7.63 7.04 14.60
C PRO A 53 -8.38 6.51 13.38
N ARG A 54 -9.38 5.66 13.60
CA ARG A 54 -10.17 5.05 12.52
C ARG A 54 -10.91 6.12 11.72
N PHE A 55 -10.62 6.22 10.44
CA PHE A 55 -11.39 7.05 9.51
C PHE A 55 -12.62 6.30 9.00
N ARG A 56 -13.73 7.03 8.87
CA ARG A 56 -14.97 6.50 8.28
C ARG A 56 -14.81 6.35 6.77
N TYR A 57 -15.42 5.31 6.20
CA TYR A 57 -15.32 4.96 4.77
C TYR A 57 -15.70 6.11 3.83
N ASP A 58 -16.68 6.95 4.21
CA ASP A 58 -17.11 8.09 3.42
C ASP A 58 -15.97 9.08 3.15
N LEU A 59 -15.15 9.38 4.16
CA LEU A 59 -14.02 10.30 4.01
C LEU A 59 -12.92 9.66 3.16
N LEU A 60 -12.64 8.37 3.36
CA LEU A 60 -11.64 7.64 2.57
C LEU A 60 -12.00 7.63 1.07
N MET A 61 -13.27 7.40 0.76
CA MET A 61 -13.76 7.42 -0.62
C MET A 61 -13.63 8.82 -1.24
N MET A 62 -14.01 9.86 -0.50
CA MET A 62 -13.88 11.24 -0.96
C MET A 62 -12.42 11.62 -1.26
N VAL A 63 -11.47 11.24 -0.40
CA VAL A 63 -10.04 11.49 -0.62
C VAL A 63 -9.53 10.74 -1.86
N CYS A 64 -9.92 9.48 -2.03
CA CYS A 64 -9.57 8.68 -3.21
C CYS A 64 -10.05 9.34 -4.52
N TRP A 65 -11.32 9.74 -4.56
CA TRP A 65 -11.94 10.28 -5.77
C TRP A 65 -11.53 11.71 -6.09
N LYS A 66 -11.37 12.57 -5.07
CA LYS A 66 -11.09 14.00 -5.28
C LYS A 66 -9.60 14.32 -5.37
N SER A 67 -8.73 13.50 -4.80
CA SER A 67 -7.29 13.79 -4.75
C SER A 67 -6.46 12.76 -5.49
N PHE A 68 -6.55 11.48 -5.12
CA PHE A 68 -5.68 10.45 -5.68
C PHE A 68 -5.96 10.19 -7.17
N LEU A 69 -7.24 10.10 -7.56
CA LEU A 69 -7.63 9.83 -8.95
C LEU A 69 -7.18 10.94 -9.93
N PRO A 70 -7.47 12.24 -9.71
CA PRO A 70 -7.01 13.28 -10.64
C PRO A 70 -5.48 13.41 -10.65
N PHE A 71 -4.80 13.15 -9.52
CA PHE A 71 -3.34 13.17 -9.47
C PHE A 71 -2.71 12.06 -10.30
N ALA A 72 -3.22 10.83 -10.19
CA ALA A 72 -2.75 9.70 -10.99
C ALA A 72 -2.95 9.93 -12.49
N LEU A 73 -4.12 10.47 -12.88
CA LEU A 73 -4.40 10.80 -14.28
C LEU A 73 -3.49 11.93 -14.81
N CYS A 74 -3.21 12.95 -14.00
CA CYS A 74 -2.29 14.02 -14.37
C CYS A 74 -0.86 13.50 -14.61
N LEU A 75 -0.34 12.65 -13.71
CA LEU A 75 0.98 12.03 -13.89
C LEU A 75 1.04 11.13 -15.13
N LEU A 76 -0.03 10.39 -15.41
CA LEU A 76 -0.10 9.55 -16.61
C LEU A 76 -0.03 10.40 -17.87
N ILE A 77 -0.88 11.44 -17.99
CA ILE A 77 -0.86 12.35 -19.14
C ILE A 77 0.51 12.99 -19.30
N PHE A 78 1.09 13.50 -18.21
CA PHE A 78 2.42 14.11 -18.23
C PHE A 78 3.51 13.15 -18.73
N SER A 79 3.51 11.90 -18.25
CA SER A 79 4.47 10.88 -18.69
C SER A 79 4.33 10.54 -20.17
N VAL A 80 3.10 10.46 -20.70
CA VAL A 80 2.84 10.19 -22.11
C VAL A 80 3.27 11.37 -22.98
N THR A 81 2.94 12.60 -22.59
CA THR A 81 3.34 13.80 -23.35
C THR A 81 4.85 14.03 -23.30
N GLY A 82 5.49 13.80 -22.16
CA GLY A 82 6.94 13.94 -22.00
C GLY A 82 7.74 12.88 -22.77
N MET A 83 7.13 11.74 -23.09
CA MET A 83 7.75 10.72 -23.95
C MET A 83 7.60 11.06 -25.45
N SER A 84 6.64 11.92 -25.81
CA SER A 84 6.38 12.33 -27.20
C SER A 84 7.19 13.55 -27.68
N LEU A 85 7.98 14.16 -26.78
CA LEU A 85 8.80 15.35 -27.04
C LEU A 85 10.29 14.99 -26.89
#